data_AF-A0A3B8UFM4-F1
#
_entry.id   AF-A0A3B8UFM4-F1
#
_cell.length_a   1.000
_cell.length_b   1.000
_cell.length_c   1.000
_cell.angle_alpha   90.00
_cell.angle_beta   90.00
_cell.angle_gamma   90.00
#
_symmetry.space_group_name_H-M   'P 1'
#
loop_
_entity.id
_entity.type
_entity.pdbx_description
1 polymer ?
#
loop_
_entity_poly.entity_id
_entity_poly.type
_entity_poly.pdbx_seq_one_letter_code
_entity_poly.pdbx_strand_id
1 'polypeptide(L)' 'RAPLTAALIAEGRARLDAADLGLDLDADGRVLHADGAADPALFALGPPARAAFWETIAVPDIRQRIEALAAVLTP' A
#
# COMPACT_ATOMS: atom_id res chain seq x y z
N ARG A 1 -5.70 -17.20 -2.21
CA ARG A 1 -6.93 -16.35 -2.21
C ARG A 1 -6.73 -15.28 -1.15
N ALA A 2 -6.70 -14.00 -1.52
CA ALA A 2 -6.64 -12.87 -0.59
C ALA A 2 -8.04 -12.22 -0.54
N PRO A 3 -8.98 -12.74 0.28
CA PRO A 3 -10.38 -12.32 0.26
C PRO A 3 -10.55 -10.82 0.55
N LEU A 4 -9.71 -10.25 1.42
CA LEU A 4 -9.70 -8.81 1.71
C LEU A 4 -9.34 -7.97 0.47
N THR A 5 -8.23 -8.29 -0.20
CA THR A 5 -7.77 -7.54 -1.37
C THR A 5 -8.79 -7.61 -2.51
N ALA A 6 -9.40 -8.78 -2.72
CA ALA A 6 -10.44 -8.94 -3.74
C ALA A 6 -11.68 -8.09 -3.44
N ALA A 7 -12.11 -8.00 -2.18
CA ALA A 7 -13.23 -7.14 -1.78
C ALA A 7 -12.90 -5.65 -1.98
N LEU A 8 -11.72 -5.20 -1.55
CA LEU A 8 -11.29 -3.81 -1.72
C LEU A 8 -11.22 -3.40 -3.19
N ILE A 9 -10.73 -4.28 -4.07
CA ILE A 9 -10.72 -4.03 -5.51
C ILE A 9 -12.14 -3.97 -6.06
N ALA A 10 -13.02 -4.91 -5.67
CA ALA A 10 -14.41 -4.92 -6.11
C ALA A 10 -15.19 -3.66 -5.67
N GLU A 11 -14.85 -3.10 -4.51
CA GLU A 11 -15.41 -1.86 -3.98
C GLU A 11 -14.76 -0.58 -4.55
N GLY A 12 -13.76 -0.72 -5.42
CA GLY A 12 -13.01 0.41 -6.00
C GLY A 12 -12.07 1.12 -5.03
N ARG A 13 -11.89 0.56 -3.82
CA ARG A 13 -11.02 1.09 -2.76
C ARG A 13 -9.56 0.66 -2.90
N ALA A 14 -9.25 -0.17 -3.87
CA ALA A 14 -7.91 -0.60 -4.21
C ALA A 14 -7.82 -0.89 -5.71
N ARG A 15 -6.62 -0.77 -6.28
CA ARG A 15 -6.30 -1.27 -7.62
C ARG A 15 -4.95 -1.98 -7.63
N LEU A 16 -4.72 -2.77 -8.68
CA LEU A 16 -3.42 -3.36 -8.97
C LEU A 16 -2.57 -2.34 -9.73
N ASP A 17 -1.25 -2.40 -9.53
CA ASP A 17 -0.32 -1.59 -10.31
C ASP A 17 -0.32 -2.02 -11.79
N ALA A 18 0.25 -1.18 -12.66
CA ALA A 18 0.24 -1.43 -14.10
C ALA A 18 0.94 -2.73 -14.52
N ALA A 19 1.85 -3.26 -13.70
CA ALA A 19 2.57 -4.50 -13.95
C ALA A 19 1.95 -5.74 -13.25
N ASP A 20 0.82 -5.57 -12.56
CA ASP A 20 0.12 -6.64 -11.82
C ASP A 20 1.00 -7.36 -10.78
N LEU A 21 1.92 -6.62 -10.17
CA LEU A 21 2.88 -7.10 -9.16
C LEU A 21 2.33 -6.99 -7.73
N GLY A 22 1.25 -6.20 -7.54
CA GLY A 22 0.63 -5.96 -6.24
C GLY A 22 -0.32 -4.77 -6.22
N LEU A 23 -0.64 -4.27 -5.01
CA LEU A 23 -1.47 -3.08 -4.84
C LEU A 23 -0.72 -1.83 -5.29
N ASP A 24 -1.43 -0.94 -5.98
CA ASP A 24 -0.91 0.37 -6.34
C ASP A 24 -1.00 1.33 -5.16
N LEU A 25 0.11 2.00 -4.85
CA LEU A 25 0.26 2.85 -3.68
C LEU A 25 0.84 4.21 -4.06
N ASP A 26 0.53 5.25 -3.27
CA ASP A 26 1.27 6.50 -3.35
C ASP A 26 2.65 6.42 -2.66
N ALA A 27 3.40 7.53 -2.70
CA ALA A 27 4.73 7.62 -2.10
C ALA A 27 4.74 7.38 -0.57
N ASP A 28 3.63 7.68 0.10
CA ASP A 28 3.46 7.52 1.55
C ASP A 28 2.96 6.11 1.91
N GLY A 29 2.68 5.26 0.92
CA GLY A 29 2.21 3.89 1.09
C GLY A 29 0.69 3.77 1.29
N ARG A 30 -0.08 4.81 0.94
CA ARG A 30 -1.55 4.74 0.92
C ARG A 30 -2.02 3.97 -0.30
N VAL A 31 -3.06 3.17 -0.11
CA VAL A 31 -3.66 2.41 -1.21
C VAL A 31 -4.39 3.35 -2.16
N LEU A 32 -4.14 3.21 -3.46
CA LEU A 32 -4.84 3.98 -4.48
C LEU A 32 -6.19 3.33 -4.83
N HIS A 33 -7.23 4.15 -4.83
CA HIS A 33 -8.55 3.83 -5.36
C HIS A 33 -8.49 3.61 -6.87
N ALA A 34 -9.56 3.06 -7.44
CA ALA A 34 -9.66 2.82 -8.88
C ALA A 34 -9.48 4.12 -9.71
N ASP A 35 -9.90 5.27 -9.18
CA ASP A 35 -9.75 6.59 -9.80
C ASP A 35 -8.35 7.23 -9.60
N GLY A 36 -7.48 6.59 -8.82
CA GLY A 36 -6.13 7.08 -8.50
C GLY A 36 -6.06 8.00 -7.28
N ALA A 37 -7.16 8.25 -6.57
CA ALA A 37 -7.11 8.93 -5.29
C ALA A 37 -6.49 8.04 -4.21
N ALA A 38 -5.68 8.61 -3.32
CA ALA A 38 -5.14 7.89 -2.18
C ALA A 38 -6.20 7.73 -1.08
N ASP A 39 -6.34 6.51 -0.54
CA ASP A 39 -7.23 6.26 0.59
C ASP A 39 -6.71 6.97 1.84
N PRO A 40 -7.55 7.76 2.54
CA PRO A 40 -7.09 8.54 3.70
C PRO A 40 -6.77 7.67 4.93
N ALA A 41 -7.23 6.42 4.98
CA ALA A 41 -7.12 5.55 6.15
C ALA A 41 -6.48 4.19 5.87
N LEU A 42 -6.28 3.82 4.60
CA LEU A 42 -5.74 2.51 4.22
C LEU A 42 -4.30 2.63 3.72
N PHE A 43 -3.38 2.05 4.51
CA PHE A 43 -1.95 1.97 4.19
C PHE A 43 -1.53 0.52 4.00
N ALA A 44 -0.54 0.30 3.13
CA ALA A 44 0.07 -1.02 2.92
C ALA A 44 1.56 -0.97 3.23
N LEU A 45 2.03 -1.92 4.03
CA LEU A 45 3.43 -2.10 4.39
C LEU A 45 3.83 -3.58 4.20
N GLY A 46 5.10 -3.82 3.86
CA GLY A 46 5.63 -5.18 3.70
C GLY A 46 5.19 -5.84 2.38
N PRO A 47 4.95 -7.17 2.35
CA PRO A 47 4.67 -7.91 1.11
C PRO A 47 3.52 -7.36 0.23
N PRO A 48 2.42 -6.82 0.77
CA PRO A 48 1.37 -6.18 -0.04
C PRO A 48 1.82 -4.90 -0.77
N ALA A 49 2.88 -4.25 -0.30
CA ALA A 49 3.44 -3.01 -0.86
C ALA A 49 4.57 -3.26 -1.86
N ARG A 50 4.81 -4.53 -2.23
CA ARG A 50 5.93 -4.94 -3.07
C ARG A 50 5.88 -4.35 -4.49
N ALA A 51 4.69 -4.06 -5.03
CA ALA A 51 4.56 -3.39 -6.32
C ALA A 51 5.20 -2.00 -6.31
N ALA A 52 4.93 -1.21 -5.26
CA ALA A 52 5.46 0.14 -5.13
C ALA A 52 6.94 0.16 -4.67
N PHE A 53 7.37 -0.81 -3.86
CA PHE A 53 8.64 -0.72 -3.13
C PHE A 53 9.57 -1.94 -3.33
N TRP A 54 9.47 -2.62 -4.47
CA TRP A 54 10.15 -3.88 -4.84
C TRP A 54 11.56 -4.09 -4.26
N GLU A 55 12.44 -3.08 -4.33
CA GLU A 55 13.85 -3.14 -3.88
C GLU A 55 14.05 -2.96 -2.36
N THR A 56 12.99 -2.63 -1.62
CA THR A 56 12.98 -2.07 -0.27
C THR A 56 12.16 -2.94 0.70
N ILE A 57 12.28 -4.27 0.57
CA ILE A 57 11.69 -5.25 1.52
C ILE A 57 12.68 -5.72 2.58
N ALA A 58 13.88 -5.13 2.64
CA ALA A 58 14.83 -5.41 3.70
C ALA A 58 14.30 -4.84 5.04
N VAL A 59 14.57 -5.55 6.13
CA VAL A 59 14.13 -5.15 7.48
C VAL A 59 14.46 -3.69 7.81
N PRO A 60 15.65 -3.13 7.49
CA PRO A 60 15.96 -1.72 7.78
C PRO A 60 14.99 -0.73 7.10
N ASP A 61 14.61 -0.99 5.86
CA ASP A 61 13.76 -0.05 5.13
C ASP A 61 12.30 -0.15 5.53
N ILE A 62 11.84 -1.37 5.85
CA ILE A 62 10.52 -1.58 6.43
C ILE A 62 10.40 -0.81 7.75
N ARG A 63 11.45 -0.81 8.59
CA ARG A 63 11.46 -0.06 9.85
C ARG A 63 11.32 1.45 9.63
N GLN A 64 12.07 2.03 8.70
CA GLN A 64 11.96 3.46 8.37
C GLN A 64 10.54 3.84 7.92
N ARG A 65 9.90 2.99 7.10
CA ARG A 65 8.51 3.21 6.66
C ARG A 65 7.51 3.07 7.80
N ILE A 66 7.72 2.12 8.71
CA ILE A 66 6.90 2.00 9.93
C ILE A 66 7.04 3.25 10.80
N GLU A 67 8.25 3.77 10.98
CA GLU A 67 8.50 5.00 11.75
C GLU A 67 7.81 6.21 11.11
N ALA A 68 7.91 6.37 9.78
CA ALA A 68 7.22 7.42 9.05
C ALA A 68 5.69 7.30 9.18
N LEU A 69 5.14 6.08 9.04
CA LEU A 69 3.71 5.85 9.21
C LEU A 69 3.26 6.11 10.66
N ALA A 70 4.06 5.70 11.65
CA ALA A 70 3.74 5.92 13.06
C ALA A 70 3.64 7.42 13.40
N ALA A 71 4.50 8.26 12.80
CA ALA A 71 4.43 9.72 12.94
C ALA A 71 3.17 10.32 12.28
N VAL A 72 2.65 9.70 11.20
CA VAL A 72 1.37 10.12 10.59
C VAL A 72 0.17 9.73 11.46
N LEU A 73 0.22 8.57 12.11
CA LEU A 73 -0.89 8.02 12.89
C LEU A 73 -0.96 8.53 14.34
N THR A 74 0.17 8.99 14.88
CA THR A 74 0.29 9.42 16.28
C THR A 74 0.75 10.88 16.31
N PRO A 75 -0.18 11.84 16.52
CA PRO A 75 0.18 13.25 16.60
C PRO A 75 1.05 13.58 17.82
#